data_AF-A0A914Z769-F1
#
_entry.id   AF-A0A914Z769-F1
#
_cell.length_a   1.000
_cell.length_b   1.000
_cell.length_c   1.000
_cell.angle_alpha   90.00
_cell.angle_beta   90.00
_cell.angle_gamma   90.00
#
_symmetry.space_group_name_H-M   'P 1'
#
loop_
_entity.id
_entity.type
_entity.pdbx_description
1 polymer ?
#
loop_
_entity_poly.entity_id
_entity_poly.type
_entity_poly.pdbx_seq_one_letter_code
_entity_poly.pdbx_strand_id
1 'polypeptide(L)'
;MADLPDRCCYWCCNYSALRDHTGDPWENGRTLEWAIASPAPFYNFSETPRVQDVDAYWDMKKRGVKRKTDKFKPIHMPRNTGTGFIIGMVCIALGFAGVWHIWWLAIAAVLSIIAISIIHSFNNNRDYYVTAEEVQRVEDEHTLKLQSLGVKP
;
A
#
# COMPACT_ATOMS: atom_id res chain seq x y z
N MET A 1 -13.90 -30.71 17.75
CA MET A 1 -13.95 -30.89 16.29
C MET A 1 -14.21 -29.51 15.70
N ALA A 2 -13.27 -28.56 15.62
CA ALA A 2 -11.86 -28.65 15.22
C ALA A 2 -11.72 -29.31 13.85
N ASP A 3 -12.21 -28.62 12.81
CA ASP A 3 -11.72 -28.70 11.43
C ASP A 3 -12.27 -27.50 10.65
N LEU A 4 -11.46 -26.95 9.75
CA LEU A 4 -11.69 -25.84 8.79
C LEU A 4 -11.09 -24.46 9.16
N PRO A 5 -9.74 -24.34 9.26
CA PRO A 5 -9.05 -23.05 9.21
C PRO A 5 -9.42 -22.21 7.96
N ASP A 6 -9.83 -22.85 6.86
CA ASP A 6 -10.07 -22.18 5.56
C ASP A 6 -11.38 -21.37 5.51
N ARG A 7 -12.35 -21.66 6.40
CA ARG A 7 -13.64 -20.94 6.41
C ARG A 7 -13.59 -19.60 7.12
N CYS A 8 -12.59 -19.38 7.99
CA CYS A 8 -12.48 -18.13 8.75
C CYS A 8 -12.21 -16.94 7.82
N CYS A 9 -11.28 -17.10 6.86
CA CYS A 9 -10.97 -16.06 5.88
C CYS A 9 -12.15 -15.77 4.95
N TYR A 10 -12.85 -16.81 4.48
CA TYR A 10 -14.06 -16.64 3.67
C TYR A 10 -15.15 -15.87 4.42
N TRP A 11 -15.37 -16.22 5.70
CA TRP A 11 -16.36 -15.55 6.54
C TRP A 11 -15.99 -14.09 6.81
N CYS A 12 -14.71 -13.80 7.09
CA CYS A 12 -14.21 -12.44 7.27
C CYS A 12 -14.39 -11.57 6.00
N CYS A 13 -14.08 -12.11 4.82
CA CYS A 13 -14.30 -11.40 3.55
C CYS A 13 -15.78 -11.13 3.25
N ASN A 14 -16.67 -12.06 3.64
CA ASN A 14 -18.10 -11.96 3.35
C ASN A 14 -18.87 -11.10 4.37
N TYR A 15 -18.35 -10.95 5.58
CA TYR A 15 -19.07 -10.29 6.67
C TYR A 15 -18.64 -8.83 6.85
N SER A 16 -19.35 -7.92 6.15
CA SER A 16 -19.05 -6.48 6.17
C SER A 16 -19.30 -5.81 7.53
N ALA A 17 -20.12 -6.39 8.40
CA ALA A 17 -20.44 -5.83 9.71
C ALA A 17 -19.32 -5.97 10.76
N LEU A 18 -18.27 -6.75 10.48
CA LEU A 18 -17.08 -6.87 11.34
C LEU A 18 -15.93 -5.94 10.91
N ARG A 19 -16.17 -5.05 9.95
CA ARG A 19 -15.14 -4.14 9.46
C ARG A 19 -14.87 -3.04 10.49
N ASP A 20 -13.60 -2.80 10.74
CA ASP A 20 -13.18 -1.60 11.44
C ASP A 20 -13.31 -0.37 10.55
N HIS A 21 -13.75 0.72 11.14
CA HIS A 21 -13.98 2.00 10.49
C HIS A 21 -13.16 3.14 11.13
N THR A 22 -12.38 2.84 12.16
CA THR A 22 -11.62 3.85 12.94
C THR A 22 -10.13 3.81 12.63
N GLY A 23 -9.54 2.63 12.38
CA GLY A 23 -8.11 2.43 12.17
C GLY A 23 -7.40 1.64 13.29
N ASP A 24 -7.98 1.61 14.50
CA ASP A 24 -7.46 0.90 15.67
C ASP A 24 -8.54 -0.02 16.27
N PRO A 25 -8.78 -1.23 15.71
CA PRO A 25 -9.78 -2.17 16.21
C PRO A 25 -9.45 -2.71 17.62
N TRP A 26 -8.21 -2.52 18.08
CA TRP A 26 -7.74 -2.97 19.38
C TRP A 26 -7.79 -1.88 20.43
N GLU A 27 -8.10 -0.63 20.05
CA GLU A 27 -8.08 0.62 20.84
C GLU A 27 -6.70 0.99 21.47
N ASN A 28 -5.82 -0.01 21.57
CA ASN A 28 -4.52 -0.01 22.22
C ASN A 28 -3.39 -0.23 21.22
N GLY A 29 -3.61 0.05 19.93
CA GLY A 29 -2.53 0.10 18.93
C GLY A 29 -1.41 1.02 19.42
N ARG A 30 -0.16 0.58 19.29
CA ARG A 30 1.02 1.30 19.83
C ARG A 30 1.89 1.94 18.75
N THR A 31 1.88 1.32 17.59
CA THR A 31 2.71 1.60 16.42
C THR A 31 1.91 2.39 15.38
N LEU A 32 2.59 2.98 14.39
CA LEU A 32 2.00 3.98 13.49
C LEU A 32 0.99 3.42 12.48
N GLU A 33 1.00 2.11 12.22
CA GLU A 33 0.02 1.49 11.33
C GLU A 33 -1.43 1.63 11.85
N TRP A 34 -1.60 1.74 13.17
CA TRP A 34 -2.90 1.94 13.83
C TRP A 34 -3.32 3.42 13.88
N ALA A 35 -2.46 4.34 13.42
CA ALA A 35 -2.78 5.77 13.34
C ALA A 35 -3.46 6.16 12.02
N ILE A 36 -3.60 5.20 11.09
CA ILE A 36 -4.09 5.40 9.73
C ILE A 36 -5.54 4.90 9.64
N ALA A 37 -6.31 5.47 8.71
CA ALA A 37 -7.65 4.97 8.37
C ALA A 37 -7.66 3.49 7.99
N SER A 38 -8.78 2.81 8.25
CA SER A 38 -9.07 1.48 7.72
C SER A 38 -10.18 1.58 6.64
N PRO A 39 -9.90 1.29 5.36
CA PRO A 39 -8.62 0.88 4.77
C PRO A 39 -7.62 2.04 4.64
N ALA A 40 -6.33 1.71 4.63
CA ALA A 40 -5.27 2.72 4.50
C ALA A 40 -5.34 3.44 3.15
N PRO A 41 -5.17 4.78 3.11
CA PRO A 41 -5.04 5.51 1.86
C PRO A 41 -3.76 5.06 1.14
N PHE A 42 -3.75 5.15 -0.19
CA PHE A 42 -2.62 4.73 -1.02
C PHE A 42 -1.31 5.51 -0.75
N TYR A 43 -1.40 6.63 -0.01
CA TYR A 43 -0.26 7.42 0.46
C TYR A 43 0.15 7.18 1.92
N ASN A 44 -0.54 6.30 2.64
CA ASN A 44 -0.37 5.99 4.06
C ASN A 44 -0.60 7.19 4.99
N PHE A 45 0.27 8.20 4.94
CA PHE A 45 0.21 9.40 5.77
C PHE A 45 0.17 10.66 4.91
N SER A 46 -0.76 11.56 5.21
CA SER A 46 -0.84 12.89 4.56
C SER A 46 0.26 13.85 5.02
N GLU A 47 0.81 13.66 6.22
CA GLU A 47 2.01 14.32 6.72
C GLU A 47 2.89 13.32 7.48
N THR A 48 4.20 13.41 7.31
CA THR A 48 5.14 12.51 7.99
C THR A 48 5.07 12.71 9.51
N PRO A 49 4.73 11.67 10.29
CA PRO A 49 4.64 11.80 11.74
C PRO A 49 6.02 12.01 12.36
N ARG A 50 6.09 12.85 13.40
CA ARG A 50 7.32 13.06 14.17
C ARG A 50 7.45 12.00 15.26
N VAL A 51 8.30 11.00 15.00
CA VAL A 51 8.59 9.89 15.92
C VAL A 51 9.55 10.36 17.02
N GLN A 52 9.24 10.01 18.27
CA GLN A 52 10.08 10.30 19.45
C GLN A 52 10.44 9.06 20.26
N ASP A 53 9.67 7.99 20.13
CA ASP A 53 9.84 6.73 20.84
C ASP A 53 9.49 5.56 19.90
N VAL A 54 9.83 4.33 20.30
CA VAL A 54 9.53 3.09 19.57
C VAL A 54 8.02 2.90 19.43
N ASP A 55 7.26 3.19 20.49
CA ASP A 55 5.80 3.17 20.49
C ASP A 55 5.22 4.56 20.14
N ALA A 56 5.52 5.02 18.93
CA ALA A 56 5.23 6.39 18.50
C ALA A 56 3.74 6.78 18.62
N TYR A 57 2.81 5.88 18.25
CA TYR A 57 1.38 6.19 18.30
C TYR A 57 0.85 6.19 19.74
N TRP A 58 1.33 5.29 20.59
CA TRP A 58 0.98 5.27 22.02
C TRP A 58 1.39 6.56 22.72
N ASP A 59 2.61 7.02 22.45
CA ASP A 59 3.13 8.26 22.98
C ASP A 59 2.39 9.49 22.42
N MET A 60 2.01 9.48 21.14
CA MET A 60 1.15 10.52 20.55
C MET A 60 -0.23 10.60 21.22
N LYS A 61 -0.85 9.44 21.54
CA LYS A 61 -2.12 9.37 22.29
C LYS A 61 -1.98 10.00 23.68
N LYS A 62 -0.91 9.66 24.42
CA LYS A 62 -0.62 10.24 25.75
C LYS A 62 -0.41 11.75 25.72
N ARG A 63 0.27 12.25 24.69
CA ARG A 63 0.54 13.68 24.50
C ARG A 63 -0.65 14.45 23.92
N GLY A 64 -1.73 13.78 23.55
CA GLY A 64 -2.92 14.41 22.97
C GLY A 64 -2.66 15.06 21.61
N VAL A 65 -1.72 14.50 20.83
CA VAL A 65 -1.42 15.00 19.48
C VAL A 65 -2.62 14.76 18.59
N LYS A 66 -3.22 15.84 18.08
CA LYS A 66 -4.35 15.77 17.16
C LYS A 66 -3.89 15.56 15.74
N ARG A 67 -4.74 14.88 14.96
CA ARG A 67 -4.54 14.76 13.52
C ARG A 67 -4.70 16.14 12.88
N LYS A 68 -3.89 16.40 11.86
CA LYS A 68 -4.00 17.63 11.07
C LYS A 68 -5.13 17.47 10.04
N THR A 69 -6.02 18.46 9.99
CA THR A 69 -7.18 18.49 9.09
C THR A 69 -7.02 19.47 7.93
N ASP A 70 -6.07 20.40 8.03
CA ASP A 70 -5.95 21.52 7.10
C ASP A 70 -4.54 21.67 6.53
N LYS A 71 -4.43 22.26 5.32
CA LYS A 71 -3.16 22.59 4.66
C LYS A 71 -2.29 21.37 4.33
N PHE A 72 -2.81 20.54 3.43
CA PHE A 72 -2.06 19.44 2.83
C PHE A 72 -1.09 19.94 1.75
N LYS A 73 -0.02 19.18 1.55
CA LYS A 73 0.95 19.41 0.47
C LYS A 73 0.73 18.36 -0.62
N PRO A 74 1.06 18.66 -1.89
CA PRO A 74 1.03 17.65 -2.93
C PRO A 74 2.01 16.52 -2.58
N ILE A 75 1.57 15.28 -2.75
CA ILE A 75 2.34 14.06 -2.43
C ILE A 75 2.83 13.44 -3.73
N HIS A 76 4.13 13.20 -3.82
CA HIS A 76 4.74 12.50 -4.95
C HIS A 76 4.53 11.00 -4.83
N MET A 77 4.05 10.37 -5.90
CA MET A 77 3.75 8.93 -5.95
C MET A 77 4.30 8.26 -7.20
N PRO A 78 4.88 7.05 -7.07
CA PRO A 78 5.26 6.25 -8.23
C PRO A 78 4.01 5.65 -8.89
N ARG A 79 4.04 5.54 -10.22
CA ARG A 79 3.05 4.84 -11.03
C ARG A 79 3.35 3.35 -11.05
N ASN A 80 2.29 2.56 -11.17
CA ASN A 80 2.43 1.11 -11.37
C ASN A 80 3.10 0.82 -12.72
N THR A 81 4.02 -0.14 -12.75
CA THR A 81 4.70 -0.59 -13.96
C THR A 81 4.53 -2.09 -14.18
N GLY A 82 4.13 -2.47 -15.39
CA GLY A 82 4.01 -3.87 -15.80
C GLY A 82 5.35 -4.52 -16.19
N THR A 83 6.46 -3.77 -16.19
CA THR A 83 7.75 -4.28 -16.66
C THR A 83 8.24 -5.49 -15.87
N GLY A 84 8.03 -5.52 -14.55
CA GLY A 84 8.40 -6.67 -13.72
C GLY A 84 7.69 -7.96 -14.14
N PHE A 85 6.39 -7.87 -14.48
CA PHE A 85 5.62 -9.01 -14.97
C PHE A 85 6.14 -9.52 -16.31
N ILE A 86 6.43 -8.61 -17.25
CA ILE A 86 6.95 -8.97 -18.58
C ILE A 86 8.31 -9.67 -18.44
N ILE A 87 9.23 -9.13 -17.64
CA ILE A 87 10.53 -9.76 -17.38
C ILE A 87 10.33 -11.15 -16.75
N GLY A 88 9.40 -11.29 -15.79
CA GLY A 88 9.05 -12.59 -15.20
C GLY A 88 8.63 -13.62 -16.25
N MET A 89 7.79 -13.24 -17.20
CA MET A 89 7.36 -14.13 -18.30
C MET A 89 8.53 -14.54 -19.21
N VAL A 90 9.46 -13.62 -19.50
CA VAL A 90 10.65 -13.94 -20.29
C VAL A 90 11.60 -14.86 -19.51
N CYS A 91 11.74 -14.68 -18.20
CA CYS A 91 12.50 -15.58 -17.33
C CYS A 91 11.91 -17.00 -17.31
N ILE A 92 10.58 -17.14 -17.33
CA ILE A 92 9.92 -18.44 -17.46
C ILE A 92 10.30 -19.10 -18.80
N ALA A 93 10.23 -18.36 -19.90
CA ALA A 93 10.63 -18.87 -21.22
C ALA A 93 12.12 -19.26 -21.27
N LEU A 94 12.99 -18.48 -20.63
CA LEU A 94 14.42 -18.79 -20.48
C LEU A 94 14.64 -20.08 -19.69
N GLY A 95 13.96 -20.23 -18.55
CA GLY A 95 14.00 -21.45 -17.75
C GLY A 95 13.57 -22.67 -18.55
N PHE A 96 12.43 -22.58 -19.25
CA PHE A 96 11.93 -23.64 -20.12
C PHE A 96 12.93 -24.01 -21.23
N ALA A 97 13.54 -23.01 -21.88
CA ALA A 97 14.55 -23.21 -22.91
C ALA A 97 15.80 -23.93 -22.37
N GLY A 98 16.23 -23.58 -21.15
CA GLY A 98 17.37 -24.19 -20.47
C GLY A 98 17.16 -25.66 -20.15
N VAL A 99 15.95 -26.04 -19.70
CA VAL A 99 15.64 -27.43 -19.36
C VAL A 99 15.63 -28.31 -20.62
N TRP A 100 15.01 -27.87 -21.72
CA TRP A 100 14.92 -28.64 -22.98
C TRP A 100 16.07 -28.42 -23.97
N HIS A 101 17.17 -27.80 -23.55
CA HIS A 101 18.34 -27.51 -24.40
C HIS A 101 18.00 -26.75 -25.70
N ILE A 102 17.02 -25.85 -25.65
CA ILE A 102 16.59 -25.02 -26.79
C ILE A 102 17.44 -23.74 -26.84
N TRP A 103 18.67 -23.85 -27.33
CA TRP A 103 19.67 -22.78 -27.25
C TRP A 103 19.28 -21.48 -27.96
N TRP A 104 18.60 -21.55 -29.11
CA TRP A 104 18.17 -20.35 -29.83
C TRP A 104 17.16 -19.52 -29.01
N LEU A 105 16.25 -20.20 -28.32
CA LEU A 105 15.24 -19.57 -27.46
C LEU A 105 15.89 -18.99 -26.20
N ALA A 106 16.87 -19.69 -25.63
CA ALA A 106 17.63 -19.21 -24.47
C ALA A 106 18.38 -17.91 -24.80
N ILE A 107 19.08 -17.86 -25.93
CA ILE A 107 19.78 -16.65 -26.39
C ILE A 107 18.77 -15.51 -26.64
N ALA A 108 17.66 -15.80 -27.32
CA ALA A 108 16.62 -14.80 -27.58
C ALA A 108 16.00 -14.24 -26.29
N ALA A 109 15.76 -15.08 -25.28
CA ALA A 109 15.22 -14.65 -24.00
C ALA A 109 16.20 -13.77 -23.22
N VAL A 110 17.50 -14.10 -23.18
CA VAL A 110 18.53 -13.26 -22.55
C VAL A 110 18.61 -11.89 -23.24
N LEU A 111 18.64 -11.85 -24.58
CA LEU A 111 18.64 -10.59 -25.33
C LEU A 111 17.37 -9.77 -25.06
N SER A 112 16.22 -10.43 -24.94
CA SER A 112 14.95 -9.76 -24.63
C SER A 112 14.96 -9.13 -23.24
N ILE A 113 15.51 -9.81 -22.23
CA ILE A 113 15.67 -9.25 -20.87
C ILE A 113 16.53 -7.98 -20.92
N ILE A 114 17.70 -8.06 -21.57
CA ILE A 114 18.60 -6.91 -21.71
C ILE A 114 17.90 -5.75 -22.41
N ALA A 115 17.23 -5.99 -23.53
CA ALA A 115 16.50 -4.96 -24.29
C ALA A 115 15.40 -4.30 -23.44
N ILE A 116 14.58 -5.10 -22.73
CA ILE A 116 13.52 -4.58 -21.86
C ILE A 116 14.11 -3.76 -20.72
N SER A 117 15.21 -4.20 -20.09
CA SER A 117 15.88 -3.45 -19.03
C SER A 117 16.38 -2.08 -19.52
N ILE A 118 16.99 -2.03 -20.72
CA ILE A 118 17.45 -0.77 -21.33
C ILE A 118 16.26 0.15 -21.60
N ILE A 119 15.23 -0.34 -22.31
CA ILE A 119 14.02 0.44 -22.64
C ILE A 119 13.34 0.96 -21.37
N HIS A 120 13.20 0.11 -20.35
CA HIS A 120 12.61 0.51 -19.08
C HIS A 120 13.45 1.60 -18.41
N SER A 121 14.79 1.49 -18.42
CA SER A 121 15.70 2.48 -17.82
C SER A 121 15.49 3.90 -18.37
N PHE A 122 15.12 4.04 -19.65
CA PHE A 122 14.86 5.34 -20.28
C PHE A 122 13.44 5.88 -20.04
N ASN A 123 12.57 5.15 -19.36
CA ASN A 123 11.22 5.64 -19.06
C ASN A 123 11.26 6.68 -17.92
N ASN A 124 11.09 7.97 -18.28
CA ASN A 124 11.11 9.10 -17.35
C ASN A 124 9.72 9.46 -16.76
N ASN A 125 8.62 8.88 -17.24
CA ASN A 125 7.27 9.19 -16.74
C ASN A 125 6.80 8.11 -15.74
N ARG A 126 7.50 8.01 -14.61
CA ARG A 126 7.28 6.97 -13.59
C ARG A 126 6.52 7.47 -12.38
N ASP A 127 6.27 8.75 -12.30
CA ASP A 127 5.72 9.42 -11.14
C ASP A 127 4.53 10.30 -11.50
N TYR A 128 3.75 10.62 -10.48
CA TYR A 128 2.68 11.59 -10.54
C TYR A 128 2.56 12.27 -9.18
N TYR A 129 1.91 13.43 -9.16
CA TYR A 129 1.60 14.13 -7.92
C TYR A 129 0.12 13.95 -7.61
N VAL A 130 -0.16 13.54 -6.38
CA VAL A 130 -1.49 13.66 -5.78
C VAL A 130 -1.65 15.11 -5.36
N THR A 131 -2.68 15.79 -5.84
CA THR A 131 -2.88 17.20 -5.52
C THR A 131 -3.33 17.38 -4.07
N ALA A 132 -3.09 18.56 -3.50
CA ALA A 132 -3.45 18.83 -2.11
C ALA A 132 -4.96 18.76 -1.87
N GLU A 133 -5.76 19.12 -2.89
CA GLU A 133 -7.22 19.07 -2.87
C GLU A 133 -7.73 17.63 -2.80
N GLU A 134 -7.08 16.71 -3.53
CA GLU A 134 -7.45 15.30 -3.51
C GLU A 134 -7.09 14.64 -2.18
N VAL A 135 -5.93 14.97 -1.61
CA VAL A 135 -5.57 14.52 -0.26
C VAL A 135 -6.59 15.05 0.76
N GLN A 136 -6.93 16.34 0.68
CA GLN A 136 -7.91 16.96 1.57
C GLN A 136 -9.27 16.26 1.50
N ARG A 137 -9.77 16.00 0.27
CA ARG A 137 -11.05 15.30 0.07
C ARG A 137 -11.07 13.94 0.76
N VAL A 138 -10.02 13.14 0.59
CA VAL A 138 -9.92 11.79 1.20
C VAL A 138 -9.86 11.89 2.73
N GLU A 139 -9.10 12.86 3.26
CA GLU A 139 -8.95 13.05 4.70
C GLU A 139 -10.22 13.61 5.37
N ASP A 140 -10.97 14.47 4.67
CA ASP A 140 -12.26 14.99 5.09
C ASP A 140 -13.31 13.88 5.13
N GLU A 141 -13.37 13.02 4.11
CA GLU A 141 -14.22 11.83 4.10
C GLU A 141 -13.94 10.89 5.29
N HIS A 142 -12.67 10.70 5.64
CA HIS A 142 -12.30 9.94 6.83
C HIS A 142 -12.74 10.64 8.12
N THR A 143 -12.54 11.96 8.21
CA THR A 143 -12.96 12.76 9.38
C THR A 143 -14.47 12.67 9.59
N LEU A 144 -15.27 12.74 8.52
CA LEU A 144 -16.72 12.60 8.57
C LEU A 144 -17.15 11.21 9.08
N LYS A 145 -16.44 10.15 8.65
CA LYS A 145 -16.69 8.79 9.17
C LYS A 145 -16.39 8.70 10.66
N LEU A 146 -15.27 9.24 11.13
CA LEU A 146 -14.93 9.25 12.55
C LEU A 146 -15.97 10.01 13.39
N GLN A 147 -16.42 11.16 12.90
CA GLN A 147 -17.48 11.94 13.55
C GLN A 147 -18.80 11.17 13.64
N SER A 148 -19.17 10.40 12.60
CA SER A 148 -20.37 9.55 12.62
C SER A 148 -20.30 8.43 13.67
N LEU A 149 -19.09 8.02 14.06
CA LEU A 149 -18.82 7.01 15.08
C LEU A 149 -18.65 7.63 16.49
N GLY A 150 -18.72 8.96 16.61
CA GLY A 150 -18.48 9.66 17.88
C GLY A 150 -17.01 9.71 18.31
N VAL A 151 -16.09 9.34 17.42
CA VAL A 151 -14.64 9.40 17.66
C VAL A 151 -14.13 10.79 17.31
N LYS A 152 -13.36 11.41 18.22
CA LYS A 152 -12.76 12.72 17.96
C LYS A 152 -11.55 12.58 17.02
N PRO A 153 -11.44 13.41 15.97
CA PRO A 153 -10.27 13.45 15.09
C PRO A 153 -9.04 14.10 15.75
#